data_AF-R6QX63-F1
#
_entry.id   AF-R6QX63-F1
#
_cell.length_a   1.000
_cell.length_b   1.000
_cell.length_c   1.000
_cell.angle_alpha   90.00
_cell.angle_beta   90.00
_cell.angle_gamma   90.00
#
_symmetry.space_group_name_H-M   'P 1'
#
loop_
_entity.id
_entity.type
_entity.pdbx_description
1 polymer ?
#
loop_
_entity_poly.entity_id
_entity_poly.type
_entity_poly.pdbx_seq_one_letter_code
_entity_poly.pdbx_strand_id
1 'polypeptide(L)' 'MGDAPTSIEKKIMNDYPSLDIDILKVGHHGSKTSSSYEFLKYINPQEAIISVGKNNHYHHPDKIVLTYLNDLNI' A
#
# COMPACT_ATOMS: atom_id res chain seq x y z
N MET A 1 7.03 -2.58 1.28
CA MET A 1 6.54 -3.42 0.17
C MET A 1 7.40 -3.40 -1.10
N GLY A 2 8.44 -2.56 -1.25
CA GLY A 2 9.20 -2.54 -2.53
C GLY A 2 8.26 -2.23 -3.69
N ASP A 3 8.38 -2.96 -4.80
CA ASP A 3 7.49 -2.86 -5.97
C ASP A 3 6.43 -3.97 -6.03
N ALA A 4 6.15 -4.60 -4.89
CA ALA A 4 5.24 -5.73 -4.78
C ALA A 4 3.83 -5.40 -5.31
N PRO A 5 3.32 -6.15 -6.31
CA PRO A 5 1.96 -5.98 -6.82
C PRO A 5 0.93 -6.64 -5.89
N THR A 6 -0.36 -6.42 -6.20
CA THR A 6 -1.48 -7.03 -5.46
C THR A 6 -1.46 -8.55 -5.35
N SER A 7 -0.79 -9.27 -6.26
CA SER A 7 -0.63 -10.72 -6.12
C SER A 7 0.25 -11.12 -4.93
N ILE A 8 1.25 -10.30 -4.59
CA ILE A 8 2.09 -10.49 -3.41
C ILE A 8 1.34 -10.08 -2.14
N GLU A 9 0.52 -9.04 -2.19
CA GLU A 9 -0.37 -8.67 -1.07
C GLU A 9 -1.29 -9.82 -0.67
N LYS A 10 -1.96 -10.46 -1.65
CA LYS A 10 -2.79 -11.64 -1.40
C LYS A 10 -2.01 -12.78 -0.75
N LYS A 11 -0.79 -13.01 -1.22
CA LYS A 11 0.09 -14.02 -0.62
C LYS A 11 0.41 -13.67 0.84
N ILE A 12 0.69 -12.40 1.15
CA ILE A 12 0.98 -11.96 2.52
C ILE A 12 -0.24 -12.15 3.43
N MET A 13 -1.45 -11.80 2.97
CA MET A 13 -2.67 -12.00 3.77
C MET A 13 -2.91 -13.49 4.08
N ASN A 14 -2.60 -14.38 3.13
CA ASN A 14 -2.76 -15.83 3.32
C ASN A 14 -1.66 -16.43 4.21
N ASP A 15 -0.41 -16.06 3.98
CA ASP A 15 0.75 -16.63 4.69
C ASP A 15 0.83 -16.11 6.14
N TYR A 16 0.30 -14.91 6.39
CA TYR A 16 0.34 -14.23 7.69
C TYR A 16 -1.04 -13.73 8.13
N PRO A 17 -1.96 -14.64 8.54
CA PRO A 17 -3.35 -14.35 8.91
C PRO A 17 -3.52 -13.45 10.16
N SER A 18 -2.44 -13.17 10.87
CA SER A 18 -2.42 -12.33 12.09
C SER A 18 -1.27 -11.32 12.05
N LEU A 19 -0.90 -10.89 10.84
CA LEU A 19 0.14 -9.89 10.65
C LEU A 19 -0.30 -8.56 11.27
N ASP A 20 0.49 -8.09 12.23
CA ASP A 20 0.31 -6.79 12.90
C ASP A 20 1.56 -5.94 12.63
N ILE A 21 1.36 -4.71 12.16
CA ILE A 21 2.44 -3.79 11.82
C ILE A 21 2.06 -2.36 12.21
N ASP A 22 3.03 -1.60 12.72
CA ASP A 22 2.80 -0.18 12.99
C ASP A 22 2.91 0.67 11.72
N ILE A 23 3.88 0.34 10.85
CA ILE A 23 4.23 1.17 9.68
C ILE A 23 4.22 0.35 8.39
N LEU A 24 3.49 0.83 7.39
CA LEU A 24 3.52 0.30 6.04
C LEU A 24 4.42 1.13 5.12
N LYS A 25 5.47 0.52 4.54
CA LYS A 25 6.09 1.07 3.32
C LYS A 25 5.21 0.73 2.12
N VAL A 26 4.47 1.72 1.58
CA VAL A 26 3.55 1.58 0.44
C VAL A 26 4.23 0.93 -0.76
N GLY A 27 3.50 0.02 -1.42
CA GLY A 27 4.02 -0.74 -2.56
C GLY A 27 4.14 0.10 -3.83
N HIS A 28 5.20 -0.15 -4.58
CA HIS A 28 5.43 0.33 -5.94
C HIS A 28 5.23 1.83 -6.07
N HIS A 29 5.84 2.60 -5.15
CA HIS A 29 5.76 4.06 -5.12
C HIS A 29 4.32 4.63 -5.03
N GLY A 30 3.33 3.81 -4.67
CA GLY A 30 1.91 4.17 -4.70
C GLY A 30 1.23 3.94 -6.05
N SER A 31 1.69 2.98 -6.86
CA SER A 31 0.97 2.56 -8.08
C SER A 31 -0.37 1.93 -7.76
N LYS A 32 -1.38 2.16 -8.62
CA LYS A 32 -2.71 1.50 -8.56
C LYS A 32 -2.67 -0.03 -8.71
N THR A 33 -1.54 -0.60 -9.14
CA THR A 33 -1.35 -2.05 -9.23
C THR A 33 -0.82 -2.65 -7.92
N SER A 34 -0.74 -1.84 -6.86
CA SER A 34 -0.30 -2.19 -5.51
C SER A 34 -1.14 -1.42 -4.48
N SER A 35 -0.94 -1.72 -3.21
CA SER A 35 -1.66 -1.17 -2.05
C SER A 35 -3.17 -1.23 -2.25
N SER A 36 -3.68 -2.43 -2.56
CA SER A 36 -5.12 -2.63 -2.74
C SER A 36 -5.90 -2.28 -1.47
N TYR A 37 -7.13 -1.80 -1.62
CA TYR A 37 -7.99 -1.45 -0.49
C TYR A 37 -8.19 -2.62 0.48
N GLU A 38 -8.39 -3.84 -0.05
CA GLU A 38 -8.50 -5.07 0.73
C GLU A 38 -7.25 -5.31 1.58
N PHE A 39 -6.07 -5.19 0.98
CA PHE A 39 -4.81 -5.34 1.69
C PHE A 39 -4.63 -4.28 2.78
N LEU A 40 -4.78 -3.00 2.44
CA LEU A 40 -4.63 -1.89 3.40
C LEU A 40 -5.56 -2.04 4.60
N LYS A 41 -6.82 -2.43 4.35
CA LYS A 41 -7.80 -2.69 5.40
C LYS A 41 -7.43 -3.91 6.26
N TYR A 42 -6.84 -4.94 5.64
CA TYR A 42 -6.42 -6.15 6.34
C TYR A 42 -5.24 -5.90 7.27
N ILE A 43 -4.19 -5.21 6.80
CA ILE A 43 -3.00 -4.93 7.62
C ILE A 43 -3.18 -3.77 8.60
N ASN A 44 -4.12 -2.84 8.33
CA ASN A 44 -4.52 -1.72 9.19
C ASN A 44 -3.37 -1.06 9.98
N PRO A 45 -2.29 -0.59 9.31
CA PRO A 45 -1.16 0.05 9.97
C PRO A 45 -1.57 1.38 10.61
N GLN A 46 -0.77 1.87 11.56
CA GLN A 46 -0.95 3.21 12.13
C GLN A 46 -0.49 4.31 11.17
N GLU A 47 0.56 4.05 10.38
CA GLU A 47 1.17 5.02 9.48
C GLU A 47 1.61 4.37 8.17
N ALA A 48 1.57 5.12 7.06
CA ALA A 48 2.08 4.68 5.77
C ALA A 48 3.12 5.64 5.17
N ILE A 49 4.23 5.08 4.66
CA ILE A 49 5.31 5.84 4.01
C ILE A 49 5.34 5.53 2.52
N ILE A 50 5.14 6.56 1.70
CA ILE A 50 5.28 6.50 0.25
C ILE A 50 6.63 7.10 -0.15
N SER A 51 7.54 6.27 -0.64
CA SER A 51 8.80 6.73 -1.24
C SER A 51 8.61 6.92 -2.75
N VAL A 52 8.63 8.16 -3.22
CA VAL A 52 8.40 8.50 -4.63
C VAL A 52 9.09 9.81 -4.99
N GLY A 53 9.60 9.92 -6.23
CA GLY A 53 10.25 11.13 -6.72
C GLY A 53 9.27 12.26 -7.03
N LYS A 54 9.67 13.50 -6.74
CA LYS A 54 8.92 14.71 -7.14
C LYS A 54 8.83 14.79 -8.67
N ASN A 55 7.66 15.14 -9.19
CA ASN A 55 7.39 15.29 -10.63
C ASN A 55 7.75 14.03 -11.46
N ASN A 56 7.56 12.83 -10.91
CA ASN A 56 7.83 11.59 -11.64
C ASN A 56 6.86 11.41 -12.82
N HIS A 57 7.36 10.81 -13.91
CA HIS A 57 6.60 10.59 -15.14
C HIS A 57 5.55 9.49 -15.05
N TYR A 58 5.57 8.70 -13.97
CA TYR A 58 4.60 7.63 -13.72
C TYR A 58 3.31 8.13 -13.07
N HIS A 59 3.26 9.42 -12.70
CA HIS A 59 2.13 10.04 -12.00
C HIS A 59 1.82 9.34 -10.68
N HIS A 60 2.87 8.86 -10.00
CA HIS A 60 2.77 8.26 -8.68
C HIS A 60 2.96 9.30 -7.57
N PRO A 61 2.35 9.12 -6.40
CA PRO A 61 1.40 8.06 -6.08
C PRO A 61 0.08 8.27 -6.85
N ASP A 62 -0.54 7.17 -7.27
CA ASP A 62 -1.82 7.21 -7.96
C ASP A 62 -2.89 7.74 -7.00
N LYS A 63 -3.80 8.57 -7.51
CA LYS A 63 -4.88 9.17 -6.71
C LYS A 63 -5.72 8.13 -6.00
N ILE A 64 -5.94 6.97 -6.62
CA ILE A 64 -6.75 5.92 -6.00
C ILE A 64 -6.12 5.36 -4.73
N VAL A 65 -4.79 5.25 -4.69
CA VAL A 65 -4.06 4.78 -3.51
C VAL A 65 -4.16 5.80 -2.38
N LEU A 66 -4.05 7.10 -2.70
CA LEU A 66 -4.25 8.17 -1.72
C LEU A 66 -5.68 8.19 -1.17
N THR A 67 -6.68 7.96 -2.02
CA THR A 67 -8.07 7.84 -1.58
C THR A 67 -8.23 6.68 -0.60
N TYR A 68 -7.67 5.50 -0.90
CA TYR A 68 -7.78 4.34 0.00
C TYR A 68 -7.13 4.58 1.37
N LEU A 69 -5.95 5.20 1.39
CA LEU A 69 -5.27 5.54 2.64
C LEU A 69 -6.13 6.51 3.48
N ASN A 70 -6.61 7.60 2.86
CA ASN A 70 -7.48 8.56 3.54
C ASN A 70 -8.80 7.93 4.04
N ASP A 71 -9.46 7.10 3.23
CA ASP A 71 -10.72 6.44 3.59
C ASP A 71 -10.56 5.49 4.80
N LEU A 72 -9.36 4.94 4.97
CA LEU A 72 -9.01 4.05 6.08
C LEU A 72 -8.37 4.78 7.27
N ASN A 73 -8.18 6.11 7.17
CA ASN A 73 -7.43 6.93 8.14
C ASN A 73 -5.99 6.42 8.38
N ILE A 74 -5.31 6.01 7.30
CA ILE A 74 -3.90 5.63 7.26
C ILE A 74 -3.07 6.76 6.65
#